data_AF-A0A970EDT3-F1
#
_entry.id   AF-A0A970EDT3-F1
#
_cell.length_a   1.000
_cell.length_b   1.000
_cell.length_c   1.000
_cell.angle_alpha   90.00
_cell.angle_beta   90.00
_cell.angle_gamma   90.00
#
_symmetry.space_group_name_H-M   'P 1'
#
loop_
_entity.id
_entity.type
_entity.pdbx_description
1 polymer ?
#
loop_
_entity_poly.entity_id
_entity_poly.type
_entity_poly.pdbx_seq_one_letter_code
_entity_poly.pdbx_strand_id
1 'polypeptide(L)' 'MLTIGIGIVGLGLVAVGLAMGHATAKALEGIARQPEAADKINRVLILGLAIMESVAIYSLIIAILIIFILR' A
#
# COMPACT_ATOMS: atom_id res chain seq x y z
N MET A 1 25.99 -4.43 1.85
CA MET A 1 24.80 -5.27 2.11
C MET A 1 23.65 -4.45 2.68
N LEU A 2 23.87 -3.59 3.69
CA LEU A 2 22.87 -2.71 4.28
C LEU A 2 22.13 -1.79 3.26
N THR A 3 22.88 -1.15 2.36
CA THR A 3 22.33 -0.26 1.32
C THR A 3 21.47 -0.98 0.28
N ILE A 4 21.81 -2.23 -0.03
CA ILE A 4 21.04 -3.09 -0.94
C ILE A 4 19.72 -3.50 -0.28
N GLY A 5 19.75 -3.87 1.00
CA GLY A 5 18.54 -4.21 1.77
C GLY A 5 17.55 -3.06 1.86
N ILE A 6 18.01 -1.85 2.19
CA ILE A 6 17.16 -0.66 2.24
C ILE A 6 16.61 -0.29 0.86
N GLY A 7 17.43 -0.42 -0.21
CA GLY A 7 17.00 -0.16 -1.58
C GLY A 7 15.86 -1.08 -2.05
N ILE A 8 15.93 -2.37 -1.72
CA ILE A 8 14.89 -3.35 -2.06
C ILE A 8 13.57 -3.04 -1.33
N VAL A 9 13.64 -2.68 -0.05
CA VAL A 9 12.46 -2.26 0.72
C VAL A 9 11.81 -1.02 0.11
N GLY A 10 12.62 -0.03 -0.29
CA GLY A 10 12.14 1.18 -0.95
C GLY A 10 11.39 0.91 -2.26
N LEU A 11 11.88 -0.01 -3.08
CA LEU A 11 11.20 -0.42 -4.32
C LEU A 11 9.83 -1.07 -4.05
N GLY A 12 9.73 -1.90 -3.01
CA GLY A 12 8.48 -2.50 -2.59
C GLY A 12 7.43 -1.45 -2.19
N LEU A 13 7.83 -0.42 -1.45
CA LEU A 13 6.94 0.67 -1.04
C LEU A 13 6.41 1.48 -2.23
N VAL A 14 7.22 1.73 -3.25
CA VAL A 14 6.78 2.41 -4.47
C VAL A 14 5.70 1.59 -5.19
N ALA A 15 5.89 0.28 -5.32
CA ALA A 15 4.91 -0.61 -5.95
C ALA A 15 3.58 -0.61 -5.18
N VAL A 16 3.62 -0.65 -3.85
CA VAL A 16 2.42 -0.57 -3.00
C VAL A 16 1.70 0.78 -3.18
N GLY A 17 2.43 1.89 -3.20
CA GLY A 17 1.85 3.22 -3.44
C GLY A 17 1.15 3.32 -4.79
N LEU A 18 1.75 2.79 -5.86
CA LEU A 18 1.14 2.76 -7.19
C LEU A 18 -0.11 1.88 -7.23
N ALA A 19 -0.08 0.71 -6.58
CA ALA A 19 -1.23 -0.20 -6.51
C ALA A 19 -2.42 0.42 -5.74
N MET A 20 -2.16 1.07 -4.61
CA MET A 20 -3.20 1.76 -3.83
C MET A 20 -3.80 2.94 -4.60
N GLY A 21 -2.97 3.73 -5.29
CA GLY A 21 -3.44 4.81 -6.16
C GLY A 21 -4.32 4.28 -7.29
N HIS A 22 -3.93 3.18 -7.93
CA HIS A 22 -4.74 2.54 -8.97
C HIS A 22 -6.07 2.01 -8.45
N ALA A 23 -6.08 1.29 -7.31
CA ALA A 23 -7.29 0.78 -6.70
C ALA A 23 -8.27 1.92 -6.34
N THR A 24 -7.75 3.02 -5.80
CA THR A 24 -8.54 4.21 -5.46
C THR A 24 -9.12 4.88 -6.70
N ALA A 25 -8.33 5.04 -7.77
CA ALA A 25 -8.82 5.58 -9.04
C ALA A 25 -9.96 4.72 -9.62
N LYS A 26 -9.84 3.39 -9.58
CA LYS A 26 -10.89 2.47 -10.03
C LYS A 26 -12.15 2.51 -9.17
N ALA A 27 -12.01 2.68 -7.87
CA ALA A 27 -13.15 2.91 -7.00
C ALA A 27 -13.87 4.22 -7.35
N LEU A 28 -13.14 5.32 -7.59
CA LEU A 28 -13.73 6.59 -8.01
C LEU A 28 -14.45 6.48 -9.36
N GLU A 29 -13.87 5.81 -10.34
CA GLU A 29 -14.53 5.51 -11.62
C GLU A 29 -15.84 4.73 -11.41
N GLY A 30 -15.82 3.71 -10.53
CA GLY A 30 -17.01 2.92 -10.19
C GLY A 30 -18.10 3.75 -9.52
N ILE A 31 -17.72 4.61 -8.56
CA ILE A 31 -18.63 5.53 -7.86
C ILE A 31 -19.23 6.54 -8.84
N ALA A 32 -18.44 7.09 -9.75
CA ALA A 32 -18.92 8.04 -10.75
C ALA A 32 -19.96 7.42 -11.70
N ARG A 33 -19.86 6.12 -11.99
CA ARG A 33 -20.83 5.39 -12.84
C ARG A 33 -22.09 4.97 -12.09
N GLN A 34 -21.98 4.65 -10.80
CA GLN A 34 -23.09 4.24 -9.93
C GLN A 34 -22.94 4.88 -8.54
N PRO A 35 -23.42 6.13 -8.37
CA PRO A 35 -23.31 6.84 -7.10
C PRO A 35 -24.02 6.13 -5.94
N GLU A 36 -25.10 5.40 -6.20
CA GLU A 36 -25.87 4.67 -5.19
C GLU A 36 -25.06 3.51 -4.57
N ALA A 37 -24.05 3.00 -5.28
CA ALA A 37 -23.18 1.93 -4.82
C ALA A 37 -21.97 2.45 -4.02
N ALA A 38 -21.82 3.76 -3.82
CA ALA A 38 -20.60 4.36 -3.27
C ALA A 38 -20.21 3.79 -1.91
N ASP A 39 -21.19 3.59 -1.04
CA ASP A 39 -21.00 3.08 0.32
C ASP A 39 -20.49 1.63 0.33
N LYS A 40 -20.89 0.83 -0.67
CA LYS A 40 -20.42 -0.55 -0.84
C LYS A 40 -19.02 -0.57 -1.45
N ILE A 41 -18.76 0.28 -2.45
CA ILE A 41 -17.44 0.40 -3.09
C ILE A 41 -16.38 0.85 -2.07
N ASN A 42 -16.67 1.89 -1.29
CA ASN A 42 -15.76 2.41 -0.29
C ASN A 42 -15.42 1.36 0.80
N ARG A 43 -16.41 0.57 1.25
CA ARG A 43 -16.15 -0.51 2.21
C ARG A 43 -15.16 -1.55 1.69
N VAL A 44 -15.34 -1.98 0.44
CA VAL A 44 -14.42 -2.95 -0.18
C VAL A 44 -13.06 -2.32 -0.46
N LEU A 45 -13.02 -1.06 -0.93
CA LEU A 45 -11.78 -0.32 -1.14
C LEU A 45 -10.97 -0.21 0.16
N ILE A 46 -11.58 0.27 1.24
CA ILE A 46 -10.88 0.46 2.53
C ILE A 46 -10.35 -0.87 3.06
N LEU A 47 -11.10 -1.96 2.94
CA LEU A 47 -10.61 -3.30 3.31
C LEU A 47 -9.38 -3.69 2.47
N GLY A 48 -9.43 -3.48 1.16
CA GLY A 48 -8.30 -3.76 0.27
C GLY A 48 -7.07 -2.89 0.58
N LEU A 49 -7.27 -1.59 0.78
CA LEU A 49 -6.22 -0.65 1.15
C LEU A 49 -5.61 -1.00 2.50
N ALA A 50 -6.40 -1.39 3.51
CA ALA A 50 -5.89 -1.80 4.81
C ALA A 50 -4.98 -3.04 4.73
N ILE A 51 -5.32 -4.00 3.86
CA ILE A 51 -4.48 -5.17 3.61
C ILE A 51 -3.17 -4.74 2.93
N MET A 52 -3.23 -3.86 1.92
CA MET A 52 -2.02 -3.34 1.25
C MET A 52 -1.13 -2.54 2.20
N GLU A 53 -1.72 -1.73 3.08
CA GLU A 53 -1.01 -0.94 4.08
C GLU A 53 -0.23 -1.83 5.05
N SER A 54 -0.76 -3.01 5.40
CA SER A 54 -0.02 -3.97 6.24
C SER A 54 1.32 -4.40 5.64
N VAL A 55 1.40 -4.52 4.31
CA VAL A 55 2.64 -4.86 3.59
C VAL A 55 3.64 -3.70 3.67
N ALA A 56 3.16 -2.46 3.57
CA ALA A 56 3.99 -1.27 3.73
C ALA A 56 4.53 -1.14 5.16
N ILE A 57 3.70 -1.42 6.17
CA ILE A 57 4.11 -1.43 7.59
C ILE A 57 5.17 -2.50 7.84
N TYR A 58 5.00 -3.73 7.34
CA TYR A 58 6.02 -4.77 7.48
C TYR A 58 7.34 -4.39 6.81
N SER A 59 7.26 -3.74 5.64
CA SER A 59 8.43 -3.22 4.92
C SER A 59 9.17 -2.16 5.75
N LEU A 60 8.45 -1.21 6.37
CA LEU A 60 9.00 -0.20 7.27
C LEU A 60 9.67 -0.84 8.50
N ILE A 61 9.01 -1.81 9.13
CA ILE A 61 9.55 -2.53 10.29
C ILE A 61 10.87 -3.21 9.92
N ILE A 62 10.91 -3.93 8.80
CA ILE A 62 12.13 -4.60 8.32
C ILE A 62 13.25 -3.59 8.07
N ALA A 63 12.96 -2.45 7.44
CA ALA A 63 13.96 -1.39 7.24
C ALA A 63 14.52 -0.86 8.57
N ILE A 64 13.67 -0.62 9.57
CA ILE A 64 14.09 -0.18 10.90
C ILE A 64 14.98 -1.25 11.56
N LEU A 65 14.58 -2.53 11.52
CA LEU A 65 15.37 -3.63 12.07
C LEU A 65 16.76 -3.71 11.41
N ILE A 66 16.83 -3.56 10.09
CA ILE A 66 18.10 -3.54 9.35
C ILE A 66 18.98 -2.36 9.80
N ILE A 67 18.42 -1.16 9.96
CA ILE A 67 19.18 0.05 10.27
C ILE A 67 19.69 0.09 11.70
N PHE A 68 18.88 -0.36 12.66
CA PHE A 68 19.14 -0.14 14.10
C PHE A 68 19.56 -1.40 14.85
N ILE A 69 19.24 -2.59 14.36
CA ILE A 69 19.51 -3.84 15.07
C ILE A 69 20.55 -4.70 14.34
N LEU A 70 20.41 -4.88 13.03
CA LEU A 70 21.31 -5.71 12.21
C LEU A 70 22.51 -4.93 11.63
N ARG A 71 22.78 -3.72 12.15
CA ARG A 71 23.88 -2.87 11.69
C ARG A 71 25.24 -3.35 12.20
#